data_AF-V4JFD0-F1
#
_entry.id   AF-V4JFD0-F1
#
_cell.length_a   1.000
_cell.length_b   1.000
_cell.length_c   1.000
_cell.angle_alpha   90.00
_cell.angle_beta   90.00
_cell.angle_gamma   90.00
#
_symmetry.space_group_name_H-M   'P 1'
#
loop_
_entity.id
_entity.type
_entity.pdbx_description
1 polymer ?
#
loop_
_entity_poly.entity_id
_entity_poly.type
_entity_poly.pdbx_seq_one_letter_code
_entity_poly.pdbx_strand_id
1 'polypeptide(L)'
;MQTLFSKDMVSLDYAWMIERVNRCCEQIWHISEQVLALDGHVVLDLGFTTKAQREEFVGRAKKLDINPEVHYLDAPKEIRKGRIARRNAEKDPSVYSFEVTDMMFNFMESRFEAPDQDELVNGCRVNA
;
A
#
# COMPACT_ATOMS: atom_id res chain seq x y z
N MET A 1 -8.91 6.08 -3.26
CA MET A 1 -9.60 6.50 -2.01
C MET A 1 -10.05 7.96 -2.01
N GLN A 2 -9.13 8.93 -2.13
CA GLN A 2 -9.42 10.39 -2.13
C GLN A 2 -10.62 10.77 -3.01
N THR A 3 -10.54 10.57 -4.32
CA THR A 3 -11.61 11.01 -5.25
C THR A 3 -12.88 10.17 -5.17
N LEU A 4 -12.76 8.88 -4.86
CA LEU A 4 -13.87 7.92 -4.95
C LEU A 4 -14.72 7.86 -3.68
N PHE A 5 -14.10 7.87 -2.49
CA PHE A 5 -14.78 7.51 -1.24
C PHE A 5 -14.56 8.49 -0.09
N SER A 6 -13.60 9.43 -0.19
CA SER A 6 -13.29 10.30 0.95
C SER A 6 -14.47 11.19 1.37
N LYS A 7 -15.29 11.64 0.40
CA LYS A 7 -16.48 12.48 0.67
C LYS A 7 -17.58 11.75 1.41
N ASP A 8 -17.60 10.42 1.34
CA ASP A 8 -18.58 9.57 2.02
C ASP A 8 -18.15 9.18 3.43
N MET A 9 -16.93 9.56 3.83
CA MET A 9 -16.37 9.18 5.12
C MET A 9 -16.99 10.01 6.25
N VAL A 10 -17.83 9.37 7.06
CA VAL A 10 -18.50 9.99 8.22
C VAL A 10 -17.64 9.89 9.49
N SER A 11 -16.82 8.85 9.60
CA SER A 11 -15.90 8.64 10.72
C SER A 11 -14.66 7.83 10.29
N LEU A 12 -13.61 7.86 11.11
CA LEU A 12 -12.38 7.07 10.90
C LEU A 12 -12.56 5.62 11.40
N ASP A 13 -13.52 4.90 10.81
CA ASP A 13 -13.74 3.48 11.10
C ASP A 13 -12.89 2.59 10.18
N TYR A 14 -12.07 1.73 10.78
CA TYR A 14 -11.13 0.90 10.01
C TYR A 14 -11.82 -0.11 9.11
N ALA A 15 -12.89 -0.75 9.59
CA ALA A 15 -13.61 -1.77 8.82
C ALA A 15 -14.28 -1.16 7.56
N TRP A 16 -14.88 0.01 7.72
CA TRP A 16 -15.45 0.80 6.64
C TRP A 16 -14.39 1.24 5.63
N MET A 17 -13.21 1.66 6.11
CA MET A 17 -12.11 2.10 5.25
C MET A 17 -11.52 0.93 4.45
N ILE A 18 -11.26 -0.21 5.10
CA ILE A 18 -10.58 -1.34 4.44
C ILE A 18 -11.47 -1.98 3.36
N GLU A 19 -12.79 -2.03 3.55
CA GLU A 19 -13.71 -2.49 2.50
C GLU A 19 -13.59 -1.66 1.22
N ARG A 20 -13.50 -0.33 1.35
CA ARG A 20 -13.34 0.59 0.21
C ARG A 20 -11.95 0.53 -0.41
N VAL A 21 -10.92 0.38 0.42
CA VAL A 21 -9.55 0.14 -0.07
C VAL A 21 -9.54 -1.12 -0.92
N ASN A 22 -10.15 -2.22 -0.46
CA ASN A 22 -10.24 -3.46 -1.21
C ASN A 22 -10.98 -3.28 -2.54
N ARG A 23 -12.06 -2.51 -2.57
CA ARG A 23 -12.73 -2.16 -3.86
C ARG A 23 -11.84 -1.37 -4.81
N CYS A 24 -11.07 -0.40 -4.30
CA CYS A 24 -10.06 0.29 -5.11
C CYS A 24 -9.01 -0.70 -5.64
N CYS A 25 -8.53 -1.61 -4.79
CA CYS A 25 -7.57 -2.64 -5.15
C CYS A 25 -8.08 -3.55 -6.27
N GLU A 26 -9.35 -3.99 -6.23
CA GLU A 26 -9.95 -4.76 -7.33
C GLU A 26 -9.97 -3.98 -8.64
N GLN A 27 -10.35 -2.70 -8.60
CA GLN A 27 -10.36 -1.86 -9.81
C GLN A 27 -8.94 -1.65 -10.36
N ILE A 28 -7.97 -1.39 -9.49
CA ILE A 28 -6.56 -1.25 -9.88
C ILE A 28 -6.04 -2.55 -10.51
N TRP A 29 -6.37 -3.70 -9.94
CA TRP A 29 -6.00 -4.99 -10.49
C TRP A 29 -6.64 -5.22 -11.87
N HIS A 30 -7.93 -4.93 -12.03
CA HIS A 30 -8.61 -5.07 -13.31
C HIS A 30 -7.97 -4.26 -14.45
N ILE A 31 -7.45 -3.06 -14.15
CA ILE A 31 -6.68 -2.25 -15.11
C ILE A 31 -5.28 -2.83 -15.30
N SER A 32 -4.66 -3.34 -14.23
CA SER A 32 -3.34 -3.97 -14.28
C SER A 32 -3.33 -5.18 -15.23
N GLU A 33 -4.35 -6.03 -15.17
CA GLU A 33 -4.50 -7.18 -16.07
C GLU A 33 -4.52 -6.76 -17.55
N GLN A 34 -5.21 -5.66 -17.86
CA GLN A 34 -5.27 -5.13 -19.23
C GLN A 34 -3.92 -4.59 -19.71
N VAL A 35 -3.17 -3.93 -18.82
CA VAL A 35 -1.81 -3.44 -19.14
C VAL A 35 -0.86 -4.62 -19.36
N LEU A 36 -0.90 -5.62 -18.48
CA LEU A 36 -0.06 -6.83 -18.58
C LEU A 36 -0.38 -7.64 -19.84
N ALA A 37 -1.65 -7.74 -20.24
CA ALA A 37 -2.08 -8.42 -21.46
C ALA A 37 -1.58 -7.74 -22.76
N LEU A 38 -1.10 -6.51 -22.67
CA LEU A 38 -0.50 -5.75 -23.77
C LEU A 38 1.04 -5.68 -23.67
N ASP A 39 1.64 -6.64 -22.97
CA ASP A 39 3.08 -6.72 -22.69
C ASP A 39 3.63 -5.49 -21.93
N GLY A 40 2.76 -4.77 -21.21
CA GLY A 40 3.14 -3.65 -20.36
C GLY A 40 3.68 -4.08 -19.00
N HIS A 41 4.25 -3.12 -18.26
CA HIS A 41 4.73 -3.32 -16.89
C HIS A 41 3.83 -2.59 -15.89
N VAL A 42 3.58 -3.22 -14.75
CA VAL A 42 2.75 -2.65 -13.68
C VAL A 42 3.57 -2.57 -12.39
N VAL A 43 3.57 -1.40 -11.76
CA VAL A 43 4.06 -1.18 -10.41
C VAL A 43 2.87 -0.85 -9.52
N LEU A 44 2.64 -1.68 -8.50
CA LEU A 44 1.57 -1.47 -7.52
C LEU A 44 2.14 -0.80 -6.27
N ASP A 45 1.85 0.49 -6.09
CA ASP A 45 2.13 1.23 -4.85
C ASP A 45 0.86 1.26 -3.99
N LEU A 46 0.63 0.15 -3.27
CA LEU A 46 -0.52 -0.07 -2.40
C LEU A 46 -0.06 -0.34 -0.96
N GLY A 47 -1.01 -0.46 -0.04
CA GLY A 47 -0.70 -0.56 1.40
C GLY A 47 0.08 -1.81 1.84
N PHE A 48 -0.07 -2.96 1.14
CA PHE A 48 0.63 -4.24 1.35
C PHE A 48 1.13 -4.53 2.78
N THR A 49 0.26 -4.30 3.76
CA THR A 49 0.63 -4.19 5.18
C THR A 49 0.89 -5.56 5.79
N THR A 50 0.15 -6.57 5.32
CA THR A 50 0.25 -7.96 5.79
C THR A 50 0.78 -8.87 4.70
N LYS A 51 1.36 -10.00 5.09
CA LYS A 51 1.77 -11.08 4.19
C LYS A 51 0.59 -11.58 3.35
N ALA A 52 -0.57 -11.78 3.97
CA ALA A 52 -1.78 -12.20 3.26
C ALA A 52 -2.18 -11.25 2.11
N GLN A 53 -2.06 -9.93 2.32
CA GLN A 53 -2.32 -8.96 1.26
C GLN A 53 -1.30 -9.05 0.12
N ARG A 54 -0.02 -9.31 0.41
CA ARG A 54 1.01 -9.50 -0.61
C ARG A 54 0.79 -10.81 -1.37
N GLU A 55 0.49 -11.89 -0.66
CA GLU A 55 0.21 -13.22 -1.23
C GLU A 55 -0.98 -13.19 -2.20
N GLU A 56 -2.03 -12.41 -1.90
CA GLU A 56 -3.17 -12.24 -2.80
C GLU A 56 -2.73 -11.74 -4.17
N PHE A 57 -1.98 -10.64 -4.23
CA PHE A 57 -1.51 -10.06 -5.49
C PHE A 57 -0.42 -10.91 -6.16
N VAL A 58 0.44 -11.56 -5.38
CA VAL A 58 1.40 -12.53 -5.91
C VAL A 58 0.66 -13.69 -6.59
N GLY A 59 -0.40 -14.20 -5.95
CA GLY A 59 -1.25 -15.25 -6.49
C GLY A 59 -1.97 -14.83 -7.78
N ARG A 60 -2.44 -13.58 -7.86
CA ARG A 60 -3.03 -13.04 -9.08
C ARG A 60 -2.04 -12.96 -10.23
N ALA A 61 -0.83 -12.44 -10.00
CA ALA A 61 0.22 -12.40 -11.02
C ALA A 61 0.64 -13.81 -11.50
N LYS A 62 0.79 -14.77 -10.57
CA LYS A 62 1.11 -16.15 -10.90
C LYS A 62 0.06 -16.84 -11.78
N LYS A 63 -1.23 -16.50 -11.64
CA LYS A 63 -2.30 -17.01 -12.52
C LYS A 63 -2.17 -16.50 -13.97
N LEU A 64 -1.39 -15.45 -14.19
CA LEU A 64 -1.05 -14.91 -15.50
C LEU A 64 0.34 -15.36 -15.98
N ASP A 65 0.93 -16.38 -15.33
CA ASP A 65 2.29 -16.87 -15.58
C ASP A 65 3.39 -15.79 -15.41
N ILE A 66 3.13 -14.79 -14.57
CA ILE A 66 4.08 -13.72 -14.23
C ILE A 66 4.76 -14.03 -12.91
N ASN A 67 6.06 -13.78 -12.84
CA ASN A 67 6.83 -13.79 -11.59
C ASN A 67 6.86 -12.36 -11.00
N PRO A 68 6.01 -12.04 -10.02
CA PRO A 68 6.01 -10.71 -9.41
C PRO A 68 7.23 -10.52 -8.49
N GLU A 69 7.63 -9.26 -8.33
CA GLU A 69 8.69 -8.84 -7.43
C GLU A 69 8.12 -8.07 -6.24
N VAL A 70 8.56 -8.38 -5.03
CA VAL A 70 8.23 -7.61 -3.82
C VAL A 70 9.40 -6.67 -3.51
N HIS A 71 9.15 -5.37 -3.57
CA HIS A 71 10.14 -4.33 -3.26
C HIS A 71 9.83 -3.73 -1.88
N TYR A 72 10.63 -4.08 -0.88
CA TYR A 72 10.43 -3.63 0.50
C TYR A 72 11.27 -2.39 0.81
N LEU A 73 10.60 -1.25 0.96
CA LEU A 73 11.21 0.00 1.42
C LEU A 73 11.36 -0.03 2.95
N ASP A 74 12.52 -0.47 3.41
CA ASP A 74 12.85 -0.59 4.83
C ASP A 74 13.35 0.73 5.38
N ALA A 75 12.41 1.62 5.71
CA ALA A 75 12.68 2.87 6.38
C ALA A 75 12.50 2.72 7.90
N PRO A 76 13.51 3.11 8.72
CA PRO A 76 13.38 3.07 10.17
C PRO A 76 12.14 3.84 10.66
N LYS A 77 11.51 3.33 11.73
CA LYS A 77 10.30 3.91 12.33
C LYS A 77 10.42 5.43 12.56
N GLU A 78 11.54 5.87 13.14
CA GLU A 78 11.77 7.29 13.43
C GLU A 78 11.83 8.17 12.17
N ILE A 79 12.39 7.65 11.07
CA ILE A 79 12.39 8.34 9.78
C ILE A 79 10.97 8.47 9.24
N ARG A 80 10.17 7.39 9.29
CA ARG A 80 8.77 7.41 8.86
C ARG A 80 7.93 8.38 9.70
N LYS A 81 8.11 8.41 11.02
CA LYS A 81 7.46 9.37 11.93
C LYS A 81 7.85 10.81 11.59
N GLY A 82 9.13 11.09 11.37
CA GLY A 82 9.62 12.41 10.96
C GLY A 82 8.98 12.89 9.65
N ARG A 83 8.85 12.00 8.65
CA ARG A 83 8.16 12.30 7.38
C ARG A 83 6.67 12.61 7.56
N ILE A 84 6.00 11.97 8.51
CA ILE A 84 4.60 12.27 8.85
C ILE A 84 4.49 13.62 9.54
N ALA A 85 5.31 13.87 10.57
CA ALA A 85 5.31 15.14 11.29
C ALA A 85 5.53 16.32 10.33
N ARG A 86 6.50 16.20 9.41
CA ARG A 86 6.75 17.19 8.38
C ARG A 86 5.54 17.41 7.47
N ARG A 87 4.94 16.34 6.94
CA ARG A 87 3.74 16.45 6.07
C ARG A 87 2.54 17.06 6.79
N ASN A 88 2.30 16.70 8.04
CA ASN A 88 1.22 17.28 8.86
C ASN A 88 1.43 18.78 9.12
N ALA A 89 2.68 19.22 9.27
CA ALA A 89 3.03 20.61 9.51
C ALA A 89 2.98 21.46 8.22
N GLU A 90 3.59 20.97 7.13
CA GLU A 90 3.69 21.69 5.86
C GLU A 90 2.36 21.74 5.10
N LYS A 91 1.55 20.68 5.21
CA LYS A 91 0.26 20.53 4.51
C LYS A 91 0.35 20.83 3.01
N ASP A 92 1.50 20.51 2.39
CA ASP A 92 1.73 20.69 0.95
C ASP A 92 0.65 19.94 0.15
N PRO A 93 -0.20 20.62 -0.63
CA PRO A 93 -1.30 20.01 -1.38
C PRO A 93 -0.88 18.89 -2.34
N SER A 94 0.39 18.84 -2.76
CA SER A 94 0.90 17.81 -3.67
C SER A 94 1.09 16.45 -3.00
N VAL A 95 1.29 16.41 -1.67
CA VAL A 95 1.62 15.19 -0.91
C VAL A 95 0.79 15.00 0.35
N TYR A 96 0.10 16.05 0.81
CA TYR A 96 -0.75 16.01 1.99
C TYR A 96 -2.17 15.58 1.61
N SER A 97 -2.72 14.66 2.40
CA SER A 97 -4.08 14.17 2.24
C SER A 97 -4.95 14.52 3.43
N PHE A 98 -4.54 14.05 4.61
CA PHE A 98 -5.18 14.33 5.90
C PHE A 98 -4.12 14.17 7.00
N GLU A 99 -4.45 14.63 8.20
CA GLU A 99 -3.53 14.56 9.33
C GLU A 99 -3.40 13.13 9.84
N VAL A 100 -2.18 12.61 9.88
CA VAL A 100 -1.90 11.29 10.45
C VAL A 100 -1.41 11.47 11.88
N THR A 101 -2.24 11.11 12.85
CA THR A 101 -1.89 11.23 14.27
C THR A 101 -0.96 10.09 14.73
N ASP A 102 -0.28 10.26 15.86
CA ASP A 102 0.52 9.21 16.49
C ASP A 102 -0.30 7.95 16.80
N MET A 103 -1.58 8.11 17.19
CA MET A 103 -2.50 7.00 17.42
C MET A 103 -2.70 6.19 16.14
N MET A 104 -2.97 6.86 15.01
CA MET A 104 -3.18 6.22 13.71
C MET A 104 -1.90 5.53 13.23
N PHE A 105 -0.75 6.18 13.40
CA PHE A 105 0.54 5.57 13.06
C PHE A 105 0.79 4.30 13.86
N ASN A 106 0.67 4.34 15.19
CA ASN A 106 0.91 3.18 16.04
C ASN A 106 -0.09 2.04 15.77
N PHE A 107 -1.34 2.38 15.45
CA PHE A 107 -2.36 1.41 15.03
C PHE A 107 -1.94 0.65 13.76
N MET A 108 -1.44 1.36 12.74
CA MET A 108 -0.97 0.73 11.50
C MET A 108 0.35 -0.01 11.70
N GLU A 109 1.27 0.55 12.49
CA GLU A 109 2.55 -0.07 12.82
C GLU A 109 2.39 -1.45 13.42
N SER A 110 1.42 -1.62 14.33
CA SER A 110 1.14 -2.92 14.96
C SER A 110 0.63 -4.02 14.02
N ARG A 111 0.21 -3.66 12.80
CA ARG A 111 -0.32 -4.59 11.79
C ARG A 111 0.70 -4.93 10.71
N PHE A 112 1.80 -4.20 10.65
CA PHE A 112 2.77 -4.38 9.60
C PHE A 112 3.55 -5.68 9.80
N GLU A 113 3.56 -6.51 8.77
CA GLU A 113 4.33 -7.75 8.72
C GLU A 113 5.44 -7.56 7.69
N ALA A 114 6.69 -7.44 8.16
CA ALA A 114 7.84 -7.31 7.27
C ALA A 114 7.94 -8.56 6.35
N PRO A 115 8.21 -8.38 5.05
CA PRO A 115 8.32 -9.51 4.14
C PRO A 115 9.52 -10.38 4.49
N ASP A 116 9.32 -11.69 4.44
CA ASP A 116 10.37 -12.67 4.69
C ASP A 116 11.26 -12.92 3.46
N GLN A 117 12.25 -13.80 3.60
CA GLN A 117 13.20 -14.11 2.51
C GLN A 117 12.52 -14.79 1.31
N ASP A 118 11.48 -15.59 1.54
CA ASP A 118 10.77 -16.29 0.48
C ASP A 118 9.92 -15.30 -0.33
N GLU A 119 9.31 -14.32 0.35
CA GLU A 119 8.59 -13.22 -0.31
C GLU A 119 9.50 -12.34 -1.18
N LEU A 120 10.79 -12.25 -0.83
CA LEU A 120 11.78 -11.40 -1.51
C LEU A 120 12.61 -12.14 -2.56
N VAL A 121 12.34 -13.42 -2.85
CA VAL A 121 13.18 -14.25 -3.74
C VAL A 121 13.40 -13.64 -5.14
N ASN A 122 12.39 -12.98 -5.69
CA ASN A 122 12.47 -12.28 -6.98
C ASN A 122 12.60 -10.75 -6.82
N GLY A 123 12.52 -10.24 -5.59
CA GLY A 123 12.45 -8.82 -5.29
C GLY A 123 13.68 -8.33 -4.55
N CYS A 124 13.51 -7.25 -3.79
CA CYS A 124 14.61 -6.71 -2.99
C CYS A 124 14.14 -5.95 -1.74
N ARG A 125 15.06 -5.83 -0.78
CA ARG A 125 14.97 -4.87 0.33
C ARG A 125 15.78 -3.64 -0.02
N VAL A 126 15.16 -2.48 0.09
CA VAL A 126 15.76 -1.16 -0.19
C VAL A 126 15.82 -0.39 1.12
N ASN A 127 17.01 0.07 1.50
CA ASN A 127 17.18 0.94 2.66
C ASN A 127 16.72 2.35 2.30
N ALA A 128 15.60 2.80 2.87
CA ALA A 128 14.86 3.99 2.43
C ALA A 128 14.77 5.10 3.49
#